data_AF-A0A7Y2TS36-F1
#
_entry.id   AF-A0A7Y2TS36-F1
#
_cell.length_a   1.000
_cell.length_b   1.000
_cell.length_c   1.000
_cell.angle_alpha   90.00
_cell.angle_beta   90.00
_cell.angle_gamma   90.00
#
_symmetry.space_group_name_H-M   'P 1'
#
loop_
_entity.id
_entity.type
_entity.pdbx_description
1 polymer ?
#
loop_
_entity_poly.entity_id
_entity_poly.type
_entity_poly.pdbx_seq_one_letter_code
_entity_poly.pdbx_strand_id
1 'polypeptide(L)'
;MSMPLAELPPGTSRLRLRTNMQIYWDRVAVAYAEDLPEFSRTLLPLRAARLDKPGFALRSTLDQHRPHYDYSKLSPFWDTRYMTGLYTRFGPVDELVAARDDAVAIIGPGEEVHLEFDEAEPPPENWRRYFVLETNGWAKDMDLFTRDGDTVGPLPSSGLPAGPRDALHARYNTRFRSGH
;
A
#
# COMPACT_ATOMS: atom_id res chain seq x y z
N MET A 1 -3.22 -14.38 -5.68
CA MET A 1 -1.80 -14.30 -6.08
C MET A 1 -1.74 -14.44 -7.60
N SER A 2 -1.04 -13.53 -8.27
CA SER A 2 -0.65 -13.70 -9.68
C SER A 2 0.87 -13.80 -9.73
N MET A 3 1.39 -14.61 -10.65
CA MET A 3 2.83 -14.73 -10.89
C MET A 3 3.07 -14.49 -12.37
N PRO A 4 3.98 -13.59 -12.76
CA PRO A 4 4.30 -13.41 -14.16
C PRO A 4 4.89 -14.70 -14.72
N LEU A 5 4.31 -15.20 -15.81
CA LEU A 5 4.89 -16.27 -16.60
C LEU A 5 5.72 -15.63 -17.70
N ALA A 6 6.99 -16.01 -17.81
CA ALA A 6 7.79 -15.69 -18.98
C ALA A 6 7.15 -16.30 -20.24
N GLU A 7 7.57 -15.84 -21.42
CA GLU A 7 7.14 -16.45 -22.69
C GLU A 7 7.34 -17.97 -22.64
N LEU A 8 6.25 -18.71 -22.84
CA LEU A 8 6.27 -20.17 -22.77
C LEU A 8 6.91 -20.70 -24.06
N PRO A 9 7.95 -21.56 -23.97
CA PRO A 9 8.56 -22.15 -25.15
C PRO A 9 7.53 -22.89 -26.03
N PRO A 10 7.68 -22.88 -27.37
CA PRO A 10 6.82 -23.64 -28.27
C PRO A 10 6.72 -25.11 -27.84
N GLY A 11 5.49 -25.65 -27.81
CA GLY A 11 5.23 -27.03 -27.39
C GLY A 11 5.12 -27.26 -25.88
N THR A 12 5.15 -26.21 -25.05
CA THR A 12 4.87 -26.32 -23.61
C THR A 12 3.47 -26.89 -23.37
N SER A 13 3.38 -28.02 -22.69
CA SER A 13 2.10 -28.70 -22.39
C SER A 13 1.83 -28.87 -20.88
N ARG A 14 2.80 -28.51 -20.03
CA ARG A 14 2.71 -28.67 -18.57
C ARG A 14 3.40 -27.51 -17.87
N LEU A 15 2.76 -27.00 -16.82
CA LEU A 15 3.33 -26.03 -15.89
C LEU A 15 3.55 -26.71 -14.53
N ARG A 16 4.65 -26.39 -13.86
CA ARG A 16 4.95 -26.89 -12.52
C ARG A 16 5.18 -25.71 -11.57
N LEU A 17 4.30 -25.58 -10.58
CA LEU A 17 4.51 -24.69 -9.44
C LEU A 17 5.37 -25.41 -8.39
N ARG A 18 6.41 -24.76 -7.87
CA ARG A 18 7.19 -25.21 -6.72
C ARG A 18 7.23 -24.09 -5.69
N THR A 19 6.87 -24.39 -4.46
CA THR A 19 6.90 -23.45 -3.35
C THR A 19 7.22 -24.20 -2.05
N ASN A 20 7.87 -23.51 -1.12
CA ASN A 20 8.05 -23.95 0.26
C ASN A 20 6.95 -23.40 1.19
N MET A 21 6.01 -22.62 0.66
CA MET A 21 4.89 -22.06 1.42
C MET A 21 3.74 -23.07 1.49
N GLN A 22 3.06 -23.10 2.63
CA GLN A 22 1.77 -23.76 2.75
C GLN A 22 0.70 -22.86 2.12
N ILE A 23 0.11 -23.29 1.01
CA ILE A 23 -0.92 -22.51 0.31
C ILE A 23 -2.13 -23.41 0.04
N TYR A 24 -3.30 -22.91 0.42
CA TYR A 24 -4.59 -23.51 0.12
C TYR A 24 -5.18 -22.80 -1.10
N TRP A 25 -5.53 -23.56 -2.13
CA TRP A 25 -6.01 -23.02 -3.40
C TRP A 25 -7.41 -23.52 -3.69
N ASP A 26 -8.35 -22.59 -3.88
CA ASP A 26 -9.67 -22.92 -4.43
C ASP A 26 -9.62 -23.08 -5.95
N ARG A 27 -8.78 -22.27 -6.63
CA ARG A 27 -8.62 -22.30 -8.09
C ARG A 27 -7.21 -21.89 -8.53
N VAL A 28 -6.72 -22.53 -9.59
CA VAL A 28 -5.53 -22.12 -10.35
C VAL A 28 -5.94 -21.95 -11.82
N ALA A 29 -5.53 -20.85 -12.44
CA ALA A 29 -5.82 -20.56 -13.84
C ALA A 29 -4.61 -19.88 -14.50
N VAL A 30 -4.47 -20.09 -15.81
CA VAL A 30 -3.57 -19.30 -16.65
C VAL A 30 -4.39 -18.14 -17.21
N ALA A 31 -3.90 -16.93 -17.00
CA ALA A 31 -4.45 -15.73 -17.61
C ALA A 31 -3.48 -15.21 -18.65
N TYR A 32 -4.02 -14.68 -19.74
CA TYR A 32 -3.25 -14.04 -20.80
C TYR A 32 -3.53 -12.54 -20.75
N ALA A 33 -2.52 -11.74 -21.07
CA ALA A 33 -2.76 -10.35 -21.39
C ALA A 33 -3.48 -10.31 -22.74
N GLU A 34 -4.57 -9.57 -22.80
CA GLU A 34 -5.26 -9.26 -24.04
C GLU A 34 -5.03 -7.78 -24.34
N ASP A 35 -4.80 -7.45 -25.61
CA ASP A 35 -4.82 -6.07 -26.04
C ASP A 35 -6.23 -5.52 -25.84
N LEU A 36 -6.31 -4.38 -25.15
CA LEU A 36 -7.55 -3.66 -24.94
C LEU A 36 -7.55 -2.49 -25.94
N PRO A 37 -8.09 -2.64 -27.16
CA PRO A 37 -7.93 -1.63 -28.21
C PRO A 37 -8.65 -0.33 -27.87
N GLU A 38 -9.72 -0.39 -27.06
CA GLU A 38 -10.54 0.75 -26.68
C GLU A 38 -10.50 0.94 -25.16
N PHE A 39 -9.43 1.54 -24.66
CA PHE A 39 -9.35 2.02 -23.28
C PHE A 39 -8.83 3.45 -23.23
N SER A 40 -9.28 4.18 -22.21
CA SER A 40 -8.78 5.51 -21.89
C SER A 40 -8.30 5.51 -20.45
N ARG A 41 -7.11 6.07 -20.23
CA ARG A 41 -6.55 6.30 -18.90
C ARG A 41 -6.50 7.80 -18.64
N THR A 42 -7.15 8.22 -17.57
CA THR A 42 -7.06 9.60 -17.06
C THR A 42 -6.46 9.53 -15.67
N LEU A 43 -5.40 10.31 -15.43
CA LEU A 43 -4.87 10.49 -14.09
C LEU A 43 -5.73 11.54 -13.38
N LEU A 44 -6.33 11.17 -12.25
CA LEU A 44 -7.04 12.13 -11.40
C LEU A 44 -6.00 12.86 -10.54
N PRO A 45 -5.98 14.20 -10.55
CA PRO A 45 -5.13 14.96 -9.66
C PRO A 45 -5.44 14.63 -8.20
N LEU A 46 -4.38 14.44 -7.41
CA LEU A 46 -4.50 14.41 -5.95
C LEU A 46 -4.82 15.83 -5.47
N ARG A 47 -5.93 15.98 -4.78
CA ARG A 47 -6.41 17.25 -4.23
C ARG A 47 -5.88 17.50 -2.82
N ALA A 48 -5.88 16.46 -1.98
CA ALA A 48 -5.38 16.52 -0.63
C ALA A 48 -4.89 15.16 -0.13
N ALA A 49 -3.85 15.16 0.70
CA ALA A 49 -3.46 14.02 1.51
C ALA A 49 -3.29 14.42 2.99
N ARG A 50 -3.93 13.67 3.90
CA ARG A 50 -3.89 13.97 5.33
C ARG A 50 -3.63 12.72 6.16
N LEU A 51 -2.67 12.80 7.07
CA LEU A 51 -2.39 11.73 8.03
C LEU A 51 -3.24 11.92 9.28
N ASP A 52 -3.95 10.87 9.70
CA ASP A 52 -4.74 10.83 10.92
C ASP A 52 -4.63 9.48 11.66
N LYS A 53 -5.23 9.39 12.85
CA LYS A 53 -5.35 8.18 13.66
C LYS A 53 -6.81 7.87 13.97
N PRO A 54 -7.60 7.41 12.98
CA PRO A 54 -8.99 7.00 13.20
C PRO A 54 -9.11 5.76 14.09
N GLY A 55 -8.03 4.97 14.21
CA GLY A 55 -8.04 3.67 14.88
C GLY A 55 -8.17 2.53 13.88
N PHE A 56 -8.74 1.43 14.33
CA PHE A 56 -8.79 0.17 13.60
C PHE A 56 -10.21 -0.10 13.12
N ALA A 57 -10.40 -0.14 11.80
CA ALA A 57 -11.66 -0.55 11.21
C ALA A 57 -12.00 -1.99 11.61
N LEU A 58 -13.28 -2.24 11.92
CA LEU A 58 -13.75 -3.57 12.26
C LEU A 58 -13.47 -4.52 11.09
N ARG A 59 -12.52 -5.44 11.31
CA ARG A 59 -12.17 -6.46 10.33
C ARG A 59 -13.12 -7.65 10.45
N SER A 60 -13.73 -8.02 9.34
CA SER A 60 -14.44 -9.28 9.16
C SER A 60 -13.87 -10.05 7.97
N THR A 61 -14.40 -11.23 7.72
CA THR A 61 -13.98 -12.08 6.60
C THR A 61 -15.22 -12.53 5.86
N LEU A 62 -15.27 -12.20 4.56
CA LEU A 62 -16.34 -12.60 3.66
C LEU A 62 -16.04 -13.99 3.07
N ASP A 63 -16.92 -14.47 2.20
CA ASP A 63 -16.72 -15.71 1.43
C ASP A 63 -15.34 -15.75 0.76
N GLN A 64 -14.78 -16.96 0.62
CA GLN A 64 -13.42 -17.21 0.11
C GLN A 64 -12.32 -16.48 0.90
N HIS A 65 -12.51 -16.33 2.22
CA HIS A 65 -11.54 -15.68 3.11
C HIS A 65 -11.16 -14.25 2.72
N ARG A 66 -12.02 -13.55 1.97
CA ARG A 66 -11.74 -12.18 1.54
C ARG A 66 -11.81 -11.22 2.73
N PRO A 67 -10.74 -10.46 3.05
CA PRO A 67 -10.77 -9.50 4.14
C PRO A 67 -11.77 -8.37 3.82
N HIS A 68 -12.52 -7.95 4.84
CA HIS A 68 -13.40 -6.78 4.77
C HIS A 68 -13.17 -5.91 6.00
N TYR A 69 -13.23 -4.59 5.79
CA TYR A 69 -13.01 -3.58 6.83
C TYR A 69 -14.19 -2.62 6.82
N ASP A 70 -14.97 -2.60 7.90
CA ASP A 70 -16.08 -1.67 8.09
C ASP A 70 -15.56 -0.38 8.71
N TYR A 71 -15.27 0.61 7.87
CA TYR A 71 -14.72 1.90 8.28
C TYR A 71 -15.69 2.73 9.14
N SER A 72 -16.99 2.43 9.09
CA SER A 72 -17.98 3.10 9.96
C SER A 72 -17.85 2.68 11.44
N LYS A 73 -17.10 1.61 11.71
CA LYS A 73 -16.89 1.03 13.04
C LYS A 73 -15.40 0.99 13.36
N LEU A 74 -14.95 2.02 14.05
CA LEU A 74 -13.55 2.18 14.44
C LEU A 74 -13.36 1.83 15.91
N SER A 75 -12.37 0.98 16.20
CA SER A 75 -11.85 0.80 17.55
C SER A 75 -10.64 1.73 17.74
N PRO A 76 -10.61 2.60 18.77
CA PRO A 76 -9.45 3.45 19.02
C PRO A 76 -8.21 2.66 19.50
N PHE A 77 -8.41 1.43 19.98
CA PHE A 77 -7.37 0.59 20.56
C PHE A 77 -7.30 -0.78 19.90
N TRP A 78 -6.08 -1.31 19.81
CA TRP A 78 -5.76 -2.70 19.48
C TRP A 78 -4.49 -3.10 20.21
N ASP A 79 -4.25 -4.40 20.36
CA ASP A 79 -2.99 -4.93 20.91
C ASP A 79 -1.88 -4.84 19.85
N THR A 80 -1.39 -3.62 19.61
CA THR A 80 -0.30 -3.33 18.68
C THR A 80 0.77 -2.49 19.37
N ARG A 81 2.02 -2.69 18.97
CA ARG A 81 3.16 -1.89 19.41
C ARG A 81 3.64 -0.94 18.31
N TYR A 82 4.18 0.20 18.71
CA TYR A 82 4.98 1.07 17.88
C TYR A 82 6.43 0.59 17.85
N MET A 83 7.00 0.50 16.64
CA MET A 83 8.45 0.47 16.48
C MET A 83 9.04 1.77 17.02
N THR A 84 10.21 1.70 17.65
CA THR A 84 10.84 2.88 18.23
C THR A 84 11.37 3.80 17.13
N GLY A 85 10.95 5.07 17.12
CA GLY A 85 11.44 6.05 16.16
C GLY A 85 10.52 7.25 15.95
N LEU A 86 10.86 8.06 14.95
CA LEU A 86 10.09 9.22 14.53
C LEU A 86 9.10 8.83 13.44
N TYR A 87 7.84 9.13 13.70
CA TYR A 87 6.73 9.01 12.76
C TYR A 87 6.34 10.37 12.20
N THR A 88 5.66 10.36 11.06
CA THR A 88 5.11 11.57 10.46
C THR A 88 4.04 12.18 11.38
N ARG A 89 4.03 13.52 11.44
CA ARG A 89 3.04 14.31 12.17
C ARG A 89 1.65 14.17 11.55
N PHE A 90 0.60 14.32 12.36
CA PHE A 90 -0.77 14.39 11.85
C PHE A 90 -1.01 15.68 11.07
N GLY A 91 -1.97 15.63 10.15
CA GLY A 91 -2.32 16.76 9.29
C GLY A 91 -1.87 16.56 7.84
N PRO A 92 -1.79 17.65 7.04
CA PRO A 92 -1.46 17.58 5.62
C PRO A 92 -0.10 16.91 5.39
N VAL A 93 -0.03 16.02 4.40
CA VAL A 93 1.16 15.23 4.01
C VAL A 93 1.34 15.13 2.49
N ASP A 94 0.73 16.04 1.74
CA ASP A 94 0.73 16.08 0.27
C ASP A 94 2.14 15.93 -0.33
N GLU A 95 3.12 16.63 0.25
CA GLU A 95 4.51 16.59 -0.21
C GLU A 95 5.18 15.22 -0.03
N LEU A 96 4.73 14.40 0.93
CA LEU A 96 5.29 13.06 1.18
C LEU A 96 4.66 11.98 0.28
N VAL A 97 3.61 12.31 -0.46
CA VAL A 97 2.92 11.37 -1.37
C VAL A 97 2.91 11.84 -2.82
N ALA A 98 3.44 13.02 -3.09
CA ALA A 98 3.46 13.62 -4.43
C ALA A 98 4.46 12.95 -5.39
N ALA A 99 5.51 12.30 -4.88
CA ALA A 99 6.58 11.73 -5.68
C ALA A 99 7.11 10.40 -5.10
N ARG A 100 7.87 9.67 -5.93
CA ARG A 100 8.60 8.44 -5.56
C ARG A 100 10.07 8.76 -5.35
N ASP A 101 10.40 9.42 -4.24
CA ASP A 101 11.71 10.01 -3.97
C ASP A 101 12.29 9.59 -2.59
N ASP A 102 11.86 8.42 -2.11
CA ASP A 102 12.16 7.86 -0.78
C ASP A 102 11.60 8.68 0.41
N ALA A 103 10.94 9.81 0.17
CA ALA A 103 10.33 10.65 1.20
C ALA A 103 8.94 10.15 1.59
N VAL A 104 8.91 9.07 2.37
CA VAL A 104 7.64 8.44 2.77
C VAL A 104 6.96 9.11 3.95
N ALA A 105 5.62 9.05 3.96
CA ALA A 105 4.82 9.17 5.17
C ALA A 105 5.00 7.91 6.03
N ILE A 106 5.50 8.08 7.25
CA ILE A 106 5.72 7.00 8.21
C ILE A 106 4.49 6.93 9.12
N ILE A 107 3.67 5.90 8.89
CA ILE A 107 2.45 5.60 9.66
C ILE A 107 2.68 4.43 10.61
N GLY A 108 2.00 4.46 11.75
CA GLY A 108 1.97 3.41 12.75
C GLY A 108 0.59 2.74 12.89
N PRO A 109 0.41 1.93 13.93
CA PRO A 109 -0.84 1.22 14.15
C PRO A 109 -2.05 2.15 14.34
N GLY A 110 -3.15 1.83 13.63
CA GLY A 110 -4.41 2.58 13.68
C GLY A 110 -4.35 3.95 13.01
N GLU A 111 -3.29 4.22 12.24
CA GLU A 111 -3.10 5.45 11.48
C GLU A 111 -3.37 5.23 10.00
N GLU A 112 -3.74 6.29 9.32
CA GLU A 112 -4.04 6.27 7.89
C GLU A 112 -3.47 7.50 7.19
N VAL A 113 -3.39 7.41 5.86
CA VAL A 113 -3.30 8.57 4.98
C VAL A 113 -4.61 8.65 4.19
N HIS A 114 -5.44 9.64 4.53
CA HIS A 114 -6.64 9.97 3.79
C HIS A 114 -6.26 10.70 2.50
N LEU A 115 -6.78 10.24 1.37
CA LEU A 115 -6.49 10.80 0.04
C LEU A 115 -7.80 11.28 -0.60
N GLU A 116 -7.81 12.54 -1.03
CA GLU A 116 -8.89 13.14 -1.81
C GLU A 116 -8.38 13.41 -3.23
N PHE A 117 -9.17 13.04 -4.23
CA PHE A 117 -8.89 13.29 -5.63
C PHE A 117 -9.96 14.21 -6.22
N ASP A 118 -9.63 14.89 -7.30
CA ASP A 118 -10.63 15.68 -8.03
C ASP A 118 -11.77 14.79 -8.57
N GLU A 119 -12.94 15.39 -8.73
CA GLU A 119 -14.11 14.72 -9.27
C GLU A 119 -13.83 14.23 -10.69
N ALA A 120 -14.14 12.96 -10.94
CA ALA A 120 -14.00 12.39 -12.26
C ALA A 120 -15.24 12.71 -13.12
N GLU A 121 -15.04 13.44 -14.22
CA GLU A 121 -16.05 13.66 -15.28
C GLU A 121 -16.83 12.38 -15.60
N PRO A 122 -18.13 12.38 -15.95
CA PRO A 122 -18.88 11.16 -16.27
C PRO A 122 -18.25 10.33 -17.41
N PRO A 123 -18.35 8.99 -17.40
CA PRO A 123 -17.82 8.18 -18.50
C PRO A 123 -18.70 8.37 -19.74
N PRO A 124 -18.16 8.20 -20.96
CA PRO A 124 -18.97 8.22 -22.17
C PRO A 124 -20.08 7.15 -22.15
N GLU A 125 -21.10 7.33 -22.98
CA GLU A 125 -22.17 6.36 -23.13
C GLU A 125 -21.61 4.99 -23.54
N ASN A 126 -22.12 3.91 -22.93
CA ASN A 126 -21.67 2.53 -23.10
C ASN A 126 -20.25 2.21 -22.59
N TRP A 127 -19.57 3.14 -21.89
CA TRP A 127 -18.28 2.85 -21.26
C TRP A 127 -18.45 2.38 -19.82
N ARG A 128 -17.57 1.48 -19.38
CA ARG A 128 -17.44 1.09 -17.97
C ARG A 128 -16.23 1.77 -17.34
N ARG A 129 -16.45 2.46 -16.22
CA ARG A 129 -15.38 3.08 -15.42
C ARG A 129 -14.82 2.11 -14.39
N TYR A 130 -13.50 2.15 -14.23
CA TYR A 130 -12.79 1.56 -13.10
C TYR A 130 -11.91 2.63 -12.46
N PHE A 131 -11.88 2.68 -11.14
CA PHE A 131 -10.91 3.48 -10.40
C PHE A 131 -9.76 2.58 -9.99
N VAL A 132 -8.53 3.03 -10.23
CA VAL A 132 -7.30 2.31 -9.86
C VAL A 132 -6.47 3.23 -8.99
N LEU A 133 -6.22 2.80 -7.75
CA LEU A 133 -5.29 3.47 -6.86
C LEU A 133 -3.91 2.81 -6.99
N GLU A 134 -2.91 3.59 -7.39
CA GLU A 134 -1.52 3.14 -7.48
C GLU A 134 -0.74 3.68 -6.27
N THR A 135 -0.39 2.80 -5.34
CA THR A 135 0.41 3.15 -4.15
C THR A 135 1.85 2.69 -4.31
N ASN A 136 2.80 3.54 -3.94
CA ASN A 136 4.21 3.16 -3.81
C ASN A 136 4.64 3.38 -2.35
N GLY A 137 5.18 2.35 -1.72
CA GLY A 137 5.58 2.41 -0.33
C GLY A 137 6.29 1.15 0.11
N TRP A 138 6.70 1.15 1.38
CA TRP A 138 7.40 0.05 2.01
C TRP A 138 6.61 -0.42 3.23
N ALA A 139 6.65 -1.72 3.48
CA ALA A 139 6.12 -2.33 4.68
C ALA A 139 7.28 -2.92 5.49
N LYS A 140 7.30 -2.64 6.78
CA LYS A 140 8.19 -3.27 7.76
C LYS A 140 7.32 -3.81 8.89
N ASP A 141 7.52 -5.07 9.23
CA ASP A 141 6.84 -5.72 10.34
C ASP A 141 7.79 -5.93 11.53
N MET A 142 7.27 -6.52 12.60
CA MET A 142 8.02 -6.88 13.81
C MET A 142 8.18 -8.39 13.95
N ASP A 143 8.26 -9.13 12.83
CA ASP A 143 8.45 -10.58 12.89
C ASP A 143 9.82 -10.95 13.47
N LEU A 144 9.92 -12.16 14.07
CA LEU A 144 11.14 -12.65 14.72
C LEU A 144 12.39 -12.67 13.81
N PHE A 145 12.17 -12.73 12.50
CA PHE A 145 13.25 -12.76 11.49
C PHE A 145 13.42 -11.42 10.78
N THR A 146 12.68 -10.39 11.16
CA THR A 146 12.80 -9.06 10.59
C THR A 146 13.95 -8.33 11.23
N ARG A 147 14.95 -8.01 10.41
CA ARG A 147 16.10 -7.21 10.84
C ARG A 147 15.61 -5.84 11.30
N ASP A 148 16.09 -5.42 12.48
CA ASP A 148 15.73 -4.15 13.11
C ASP A 148 14.22 -3.97 13.33
N GLY A 149 13.46 -5.05 13.53
CA GLY A 149 11.99 -5.01 13.70
C GLY A 149 11.50 -4.14 14.86
N ASP A 150 12.36 -3.83 15.84
CA ASP A 150 12.02 -2.98 16.99
C ASP A 150 12.12 -1.46 16.71
N THR A 151 12.64 -1.05 15.55
CA THR A 151 12.86 0.36 15.21
C THR A 151 12.26 0.74 13.87
N VAL A 152 11.80 1.99 13.74
CA VAL A 152 11.33 2.55 12.45
C VAL A 152 12.46 2.51 11.43
N GLY A 153 13.66 2.92 11.85
CA GLY A 153 14.87 2.82 11.04
C GLY A 153 15.42 1.39 10.94
N PRO A 154 16.32 1.11 9.99
CA PRO A 154 16.69 1.99 8.88
C PRO A 154 15.53 2.17 7.89
N LEU A 155 15.40 3.38 7.34
CA LEU A 155 14.42 3.65 6.29
C LEU A 155 14.90 3.07 4.95
N PRO A 156 13.97 2.66 4.07
CA PRO A 156 14.31 2.20 2.74
C PRO A 156 14.97 3.31 1.92
N SER A 157 15.79 2.90 0.95
CA SER A 157 16.43 3.79 -0.02
C SER A 157 16.45 3.12 -1.39
N SER A 158 16.11 3.88 -2.42
CA SER A 158 16.24 3.48 -3.82
C SER A 158 17.59 3.88 -4.43
N GLY A 159 18.48 4.50 -3.63
CA GLY A 159 19.76 5.03 -4.08
C GLY A 159 19.69 6.47 -4.62
N LEU A 160 18.53 7.12 -4.53
CA LEU A 160 18.36 8.53 -4.85
C LEU A 160 19.11 9.43 -3.84
N PRO A 161 19.43 10.69 -4.22
CA PRO A 161 20.04 11.64 -3.30
C PRO A 161 19.20 11.84 -2.03
N ALA A 162 19.82 11.68 -0.87
CA ALA A 162 19.14 11.75 0.42
C ALA A 162 18.66 13.16 0.80
N GLY A 163 19.30 14.23 0.28
CA GLY A 163 19.03 15.61 0.71
C GLY A 163 17.56 16.05 0.66
N PRO A 164 16.86 15.90 -0.48
CA PRO A 164 15.43 16.21 -0.58
C PRO A 164 14.57 15.42 0.42
N ARG A 165 14.77 14.09 0.48
CA ARG A 165 14.09 13.22 1.43
C ARG A 165 14.33 13.65 2.88
N ASP A 166 15.58 13.90 3.24
CA ASP A 166 15.97 14.24 4.61
C ASP A 166 15.37 15.59 5.03
N ALA A 167 15.27 16.56 4.11
CA ALA A 167 14.58 17.83 4.37
C ALA A 167 13.08 17.64 4.60
N LEU A 168 12.42 16.78 3.82
CA LEU A 168 11.03 16.41 4.02
C LEU A 168 10.85 15.70 5.38
N HIS A 169 11.63 14.67 5.65
CA HIS A 169 11.56 13.91 6.89
C HIS A 169 11.87 14.76 8.12
N ALA A 170 12.83 15.69 8.06
CA ALA A 170 13.12 16.61 9.16
C ALA A 170 11.93 17.53 9.50
N ARG A 171 11.17 17.96 8.48
CA ARG A 171 9.97 18.80 8.67
C ARG A 171 8.76 17.98 9.15
N TYR A 172 8.61 16.76 8.66
CA TYR A 172 7.39 15.96 8.85
C TYR A 172 7.46 14.92 9.97
N ASN A 173 8.62 14.31 10.22
CA ASN A 173 8.76 13.23 11.18
C ASN A 173 9.08 13.76 12.57
N THR A 174 8.09 14.41 13.20
CA THR A 174 8.26 15.07 14.50
C THR A 174 7.65 14.28 15.66
N ARG A 175 7.03 13.14 15.38
CA ARG A 175 6.26 12.38 16.37
C ARG A 175 7.03 11.14 16.81
N PHE A 176 7.76 11.25 17.92
CA PHE A 176 8.41 10.08 18.51
C PHE A 176 7.37 9.09 19.09
N ARG A 177 7.56 7.81 18.80
CA ARG A 177 6.78 6.70 19.38
C ARG A 177 7.70 5.52 19.70
N SER A 178 7.26 4.73 20.68
CA SER A 178 7.91 3.50 21.14
C SER A 178 6.93 2.77 22.06
N GLY A 179 6.95 1.44 22.07
CA GLY A 179 6.14 0.64 23.00
C GLY A 179 4.66 0.55 22.61
N HIS A 180 3.79 0.36 23.60
CA HIS A 180 2.32 0.26 23.43
C HIS A 180 1.64 1.62 23.51
#